data_AF-A0A2P5MHE8-F1
#
_entry.id   AF-A0A2P5MHE8-F1
#
_cell.length_a   1.000
_cell.length_b   1.000
_cell.length_c   1.000
_cell.angle_alpha   90.00
_cell.angle_beta   90.00
_cell.angle_gamma   90.00
#
_symmetry.space_group_name_H-M   'P 1'
#
loop_
_entity.id
_entity.type
_entity.pdbx_description
1 polymer ?
#
loop_
_entity_poly.entity_id
_entity_poly.type
_entity_poly.pdbx_seq_one_letter_code
_entity_poly.pdbx_strand_id
1 'polypeptide(L)'
;MSMCSAALATAAAFLTYAQPLAAQAIRGFTYCAPPARPSCIERSAAALAMAACDEEMQLFTKMVFRYRECLERETERAVREANEAIEMWRCRLDETKCRN
;
A
#
# COMPACT_ATOMS: atom_id res chain seq x y z
N MET A 1 6.84 -53.50 -31.66
CA MET A 1 6.25 -52.20 -32.03
C MET A 1 4.81 -52.23 -31.56
N SER A 2 4.23 -51.29 -30.86
CA SER A 2 4.62 -50.00 -30.31
C SER A 2 3.51 -49.69 -29.30
N MET A 3 3.87 -49.11 -28.16
CA MET A 3 2.94 -48.74 -27.10
C MET A 3 1.96 -47.66 -27.59
N CYS A 4 0.71 -47.71 -27.14
CA CYS A 4 -0.19 -46.56 -27.20
C CYS A 4 -1.01 -46.44 -25.90
N SER A 5 -0.98 -45.21 -25.38
CA SER A 5 -1.95 -44.57 -24.48
C SER A 5 -1.79 -44.74 -22.97
N ALA A 6 -1.21 -43.70 -22.36
CA ALA A 6 -1.76 -42.86 -21.29
C ALA A 6 -0.67 -41.79 -20.98
N ALA A 7 -0.92 -40.52 -20.66
CA ALA A 7 -2.05 -39.88 -20.02
C ALA A 7 -2.04 -38.37 -20.34
N LEU A 8 -3.21 -37.75 -20.18
CA LEU A 8 -3.39 -36.30 -20.10
C LEU A 8 -2.53 -35.68 -19.00
N ALA A 9 -1.95 -34.51 -19.26
CA ALA A 9 -1.58 -33.57 -18.21
C ALA A 9 -1.78 -32.13 -18.72
N THR A 10 -2.99 -31.62 -18.46
CA THR A 10 -3.32 -30.20 -18.46
C THR A 10 -2.44 -29.47 -17.45
N ALA A 11 -1.42 -28.74 -17.91
CA ALA A 11 -0.65 -27.84 -17.08
C ALA A 11 -1.37 -26.48 -16.98
N ALA A 12 -2.36 -26.42 -16.09
CA ALA A 12 -2.91 -25.17 -15.57
C ALA A 12 -2.43 -24.99 -14.12
N ALA A 13 -2.24 -23.73 -13.72
CA ALA A 13 -1.63 -23.25 -12.47
C ALA A 13 -0.10 -23.40 -12.48
N PHE A 14 0.71 -22.34 -12.34
CA PHE A 14 0.64 -21.30 -11.33
C PHE A 14 1.10 -19.95 -11.91
N LEU A 15 0.15 -19.11 -12.33
CA LEU A 15 0.37 -17.67 -12.27
C LEU A 15 0.16 -17.30 -10.79
N THR A 16 1.26 -17.19 -10.05
CA THR A 16 1.27 -16.65 -8.69
C THR A 16 0.74 -15.22 -8.76
N TYR A 17 -0.55 -15.06 -8.53
CA TYR A 17 -1.15 -13.79 -8.17
C TYR A 17 -0.40 -13.27 -6.95
N ALA A 18 0.43 -12.25 -7.13
CA ALA A 18 0.77 -11.34 -6.04
C ALA A 18 -0.57 -10.73 -5.59
N GLN A 19 -1.20 -11.35 -4.60
CA GLN A 19 -2.39 -10.77 -3.99
C GLN A 19 -1.91 -9.48 -3.32
N PRO A 20 -2.38 -8.29 -3.74
CA PRO A 20 -2.21 -7.14 -2.89
C PRO A 20 -2.93 -7.50 -1.59
N LEU A 21 -2.17 -7.60 -0.50
CA LEU A 21 -2.73 -7.63 0.85
C LEU A 21 -3.49 -6.32 0.99
N ALA A 22 -4.79 -6.38 0.69
CA ALA A 22 -5.69 -5.27 0.93
C ALA A 22 -5.53 -4.94 2.40
N ALA A 23 -5.03 -3.74 2.68
CA ALA A 23 -4.89 -3.27 4.03
C ALA A 23 -6.25 -3.42 4.72
N GLN A 24 -6.30 -4.32 5.70
CA GLN A 24 -7.52 -4.54 6.46
C GLN A 24 -7.74 -3.26 7.26
N ALA A 25 -8.72 -2.46 6.84
CA ALA A 25 -9.07 -1.23 7.54
C ALA A 25 -9.58 -1.61 8.94
N ILE A 26 -8.72 -1.45 9.96
CA ILE A 26 -9.13 -1.55 11.36
C ILE A 26 -10.10 -0.39 11.58
N ARG A 27 -11.26 -0.63 12.20
CA ARG A 27 -12.23 0.45 12.47
C ARG A 27 -11.55 1.59 13.25
N GLY A 28 -11.59 2.80 12.68
CA GLY A 28 -10.92 3.99 13.23
C GLY A 28 -9.50 4.25 12.74
N PHE A 29 -8.89 3.32 11.99
CA PHE A 29 -7.56 3.49 11.40
C PHE A 29 -7.62 3.40 9.88
N THR A 30 -7.21 4.47 9.22
CA THR A 30 -6.82 4.46 7.82
C THR A 30 -5.39 3.93 7.68
N TYR A 31 -5.07 3.40 6.51
CA TYR A 31 -3.76 2.81 6.26
C TYR A 31 -3.15 3.36 4.97
N CYS A 32 -2.00 4.01 5.11
CA CYS A 32 -1.12 4.31 4.00
C CYS A 32 -0.15 3.15 3.82
N ALA A 33 -0.17 2.47 2.67
CA ALA A 33 0.72 1.36 2.38
C ALA A 33 2.14 1.86 2.07
N PRO A 34 3.18 1.47 2.84
CA PRO A 34 4.55 1.84 2.52
C PRO A 34 4.99 1.20 1.20
N PRO A 35 5.74 1.90 0.34
CA PRO A 35 6.26 1.32 -0.88
C PRO A 35 7.34 0.27 -0.57
N ALA A 36 7.32 -0.83 -1.32
CA ALA A 36 8.34 -1.87 -1.19
C ALA A 36 9.66 -1.41 -1.81
N ARG A 37 10.78 -1.66 -1.12
CA ARG A 37 12.13 -1.42 -1.66
C ARG A 37 12.34 -2.30 -2.89
N PRO A 38 12.80 -1.74 -4.04
CA PRO A 38 13.12 -2.53 -5.22
C PRO A 38 14.22 -3.55 -4.92
N SER A 39 14.01 -4.80 -5.33
CA SER A 39 15.03 -5.85 -5.16
C SER A 39 16.21 -5.68 -6.09
N CYS A 40 16.07 -4.87 -7.16
CA CYS A 40 17.11 -4.66 -8.15
C CYS A 40 18.37 -3.98 -7.59
N ILE A 41 18.25 -3.22 -6.49
CA ILE A 41 19.36 -2.55 -5.81
C ILE A 41 20.38 -3.57 -5.26
N GLU A 42 19.93 -4.78 -4.95
CA GLU A 42 20.77 -5.85 -4.40
C GLU A 42 21.31 -6.80 -5.49
N ARG A 43 21.03 -6.53 -6.79
CA ARG A 43 21.37 -7.42 -7.92
C ARG A 43 22.55 -6.91 -8.75
N SER A 44 23.05 -7.76 -9.66
CA SER A 44 24.31 -7.58 -10.40
C SER A 44 24.32 -6.39 -11.38
N ALA A 45 25.50 -5.82 -11.61
CA ALA A 45 25.74 -4.59 -12.39
C ALA A 45 25.72 -4.75 -13.93
N ALA A 46 25.08 -5.79 -14.48
CA ALA A 46 24.99 -5.94 -15.94
C ALA A 46 24.14 -4.81 -16.54
N ALA A 47 24.55 -4.22 -17.68
CA ALA A 47 23.90 -3.02 -18.24
C ALA A 47 22.39 -3.17 -18.50
N LEU A 48 21.94 -4.32 -18.99
CA LEU A 48 20.51 -4.62 -19.17
C LEU A 48 19.76 -4.71 -17.83
N ALA A 49 20.41 -5.22 -16.78
CA ALA A 49 19.85 -5.25 -15.44
C ALA A 49 19.79 -3.85 -14.81
N MET A 50 20.72 -2.96 -15.16
CA MET A 50 20.72 -1.56 -14.72
C MET A 50 19.59 -0.76 -15.34
N ALA A 51 19.33 -0.90 -16.64
CA ALA A 51 18.21 -0.22 -17.30
C ALA A 51 16.84 -0.64 -16.70
N ALA A 52 16.64 -1.94 -16.46
CA ALA A 52 15.44 -2.43 -15.78
C ALA A 52 15.35 -1.91 -14.33
N CYS A 53 16.49 -1.80 -13.64
CA CYS A 53 16.52 -1.25 -12.28
C CYS A 53 16.18 0.24 -12.24
N ASP A 54 16.59 1.03 -13.24
CA ASP A 54 16.23 2.45 -13.34
C ASP A 54 14.72 2.64 -13.42
N GLU A 55 14.02 1.81 -14.19
CA GLU A 55 12.55 1.84 -14.27
C GLU A 55 11.89 1.50 -12.93
N GLU A 56 12.35 0.44 -12.25
CA GLU A 56 11.88 0.07 -10.90
C GLU A 56 12.13 1.19 -9.88
N MET A 57 13.30 1.84 -9.94
CA MET A 57 13.67 2.96 -9.06
C MET A 57 12.82 4.20 -9.31
N GLN A 58 12.50 4.51 -10.57
CA GLN A 58 11.58 5.61 -10.91
C GLN A 58 10.17 5.33 -10.37
N LEU A 59 9.69 4.09 -10.52
CA LEU A 59 8.40 3.69 -9.95
C LEU A 59 8.41 3.80 -8.43
N PHE A 60 9.43 3.26 -7.76
CA PHE A 60 9.58 3.36 -6.31
C PHE A 60 9.56 4.81 -5.82
N THR A 61 10.29 5.70 -6.50
CA THR A 61 10.32 7.13 -6.18
C THR A 61 8.92 7.76 -6.25
N LYS A 62 8.16 7.48 -7.33
CA LYS A 62 6.76 7.94 -7.46
C LYS A 62 5.89 7.42 -6.31
N MET A 63 6.06 6.15 -5.94
CA MET A 63 5.29 5.54 -4.85
C MET A 63 5.67 6.11 -3.48
N VAL A 64 6.93 6.50 -3.25
CA VAL A 64 7.35 7.22 -2.04
C VAL A 64 6.62 8.56 -1.92
N PHE A 65 6.53 9.34 -3.01
CA PHE A 65 5.78 10.60 -2.98
C PHE A 65 4.29 10.39 -2.69
N ARG A 66 3.66 9.39 -3.31
CA ARG A 66 2.26 9.04 -3.03
C ARG A 66 2.03 8.60 -1.58
N TYR A 67 2.97 7.83 -1.03
CA TYR A 67 2.91 7.42 0.36
C TYR A 67 2.98 8.61 1.32
N ARG A 68 3.88 9.57 1.06
CA ARG A 68 3.99 10.80 1.85
C ARG A 68 2.72 11.64 1.79
N GLU A 69 2.18 11.85 0.59
CA GLU A 69 0.93 12.59 0.37
C GLU A 69 -0.26 11.93 1.11
N CYS A 70 -0.29 10.59 1.18
CA CYS A 70 -1.26 9.87 1.99
C CYS A 70 -1.09 10.18 3.49
N LEU A 71 0.13 10.06 4.02
CA LEU A 71 0.41 10.29 5.43
C LEU A 71 0.05 11.72 5.87
N GLU A 72 0.35 12.73 5.03
CA GLU A 72 0.01 14.12 5.30
C GLU A 72 -1.51 14.30 5.43
N ARG A 73 -2.28 13.80 4.46
CA ARG A 73 -3.75 13.86 4.50
C ARG A 73 -4.35 13.15 5.71
N GLU A 74 -3.86 11.95 6.04
CA GLU A 74 -4.36 11.20 7.18
C GLU A 74 -3.98 11.87 8.52
N THR A 75 -2.83 12.54 8.58
CA THR A 75 -2.44 13.34 9.75
C THR A 75 -3.39 14.53 9.94
N GLU A 76 -3.62 15.31 8.88
CA GLU A 76 -4.54 16.45 8.92
C GLU A 76 -5.96 16.02 9.30
N ARG A 77 -6.42 14.90 8.74
CA ARG A 77 -7.70 14.31 9.08
C ARG A 77 -7.78 13.93 10.56
N ALA A 78 -6.79 13.21 11.08
CA ALA A 78 -6.77 12.77 12.47
C ALA A 78 -6.77 13.95 13.45
N VAL A 79 -6.01 15.00 13.15
CA VAL A 79 -5.99 16.23 13.96
C VAL A 79 -7.36 16.92 13.95
N ARG A 80 -8.00 17.04 12.79
CA ARG A 80 -9.34 17.65 12.68
C ARG A 80 -10.39 16.83 13.44
N GLU A 81 -10.44 15.52 13.24
CA GLU A 81 -11.39 14.64 13.94
C GLU A 81 -11.17 14.70 15.47
N ALA A 82 -9.92 14.74 15.93
CA ALA A 82 -9.62 14.89 17.36
C ALA A 82 -10.10 16.24 17.91
N ASN A 83 -9.85 17.34 17.20
CA ASN A 83 -10.30 18.66 17.62
C ASN A 83 -11.83 18.75 17.66
N GLU A 84 -12.52 18.23 16.63
CA GLU A 84 -13.99 18.16 16.61
C GLU A 84 -14.54 17.35 17.79
N ALA A 85 -13.94 16.19 18.08
CA ALA A 85 -14.34 15.36 19.22
C ALA A 85 -14.14 16.09 20.56
N ILE A 86 -13.01 16.80 20.72
CA ILE A 86 -12.71 17.60 21.93
C ILE A 86 -13.71 18.76 22.07
N GLU A 87 -14.01 19.48 20.99
CA GLU A 87 -14.99 20.57 20.98
C GLU A 87 -16.37 20.06 21.37
N MET A 88 -16.83 18.98 20.73
CA MET A 88 -18.11 18.35 21.07
C MET A 88 -18.17 17.90 22.52
N TRP A 89 -17.08 17.33 23.04
CA TRP A 89 -17.01 16.92 24.45
C TRP A 89 -17.07 18.11 25.41
N ARG A 90 -16.31 19.18 25.13
CA ARG A 90 -16.32 20.40 25.93
C ARG A 90 -17.69 21.06 25.94
N CYS A 91 -18.35 21.14 24.79
CA CYS A 91 -19.71 21.66 24.65
C CYS A 91 -20.73 20.85 25.48
N ARG A 92 -20.61 19.52 25.52
CA ARG A 92 -21.47 18.68 26.40
C ARG A 92 -21.25 18.94 27.89
N LEU A 93 -20.03 19.31 28.30
CA LEU A 93 -19.73 19.64 29.70
C LEU A 93 -20.15 21.07 30.06
N ASP A 94 -20.13 21.99 29.09
CA ASP A 94 -20.38 23.40 29.28
C ASP A 94 -20.91 24.01 27.97
N GLU A 95 -22.22 24.28 27.92
CA GLU A 95 -22.91 24.78 26.73
C GLU A 95 -22.39 26.15 26.28
N THR A 96 -21.74 26.92 27.16
CA THR A 96 -21.13 28.21 26.80
C THR A 96 -19.85 28.06 25.95
N LYS A 97 -19.30 26.84 25.86
CA LYS A 97 -18.10 26.51 25.09
C LYS A 97 -18.39 25.88 23.74
N CYS A 98 -19.66 25.81 23.34
CA CYS A 98 -20.04 25.33 22.03
C CYS A 98 -19.61 26.33 20.95
N ARG A 99 -19.20 25.82 19.78
CA ARG A 99 -18.94 26.64 18.61
C ARG A 99 -20.29 27.15 18.10
N ASN A 100 -20.49 28.48 18.06
CA ASN A 100 -21.70 29.12 17.53
C ASN A 100 -21.93 28.78 16.06
#